data_AF-A0A3B1C0J2-F1
#
_entry.id   AF-A0A3B1C0J2-F1
#
_cell.length_a   1.000
_cell.length_b   1.000
_cell.length_c   1.000
_cell.angle_alpha   90.00
_cell.angle_beta   90.00
_cell.angle_gamma   90.00
#
_symmetry.space_group_name_H-M   'P 1'
#
loop_
_entity.id
_entity.type
_entity.pdbx_description
1 polymer ?
#
loop_
_entity_poly.entity_id
_entity_poly.type
_entity_poly.pdbx_seq_one_letter_code
_entity_poly.pdbx_strand_id
1 'polypeptide(L)'
;MKSAIELAIEKANEMSGGKSKSLTGEQKKKIGEIRQIAEAKIAETRIMLDDKISRLGGNFEAVEQAKAEFRIDKSKIEKDTERKVTKIREGVS
;
A
#
# COMPACT_ATOMS: atom_id res chain seq x y z
N MET A 1 -10.47 13.80 22.61
CA MET A 1 -9.32 14.04 23.52
C MET A 1 -8.13 13.32 22.95
N LYS A 2 -7.02 14.01 22.65
CA LYS A 2 -5.79 13.37 22.16
C LYS A 2 -5.17 12.56 23.31
N SER A 3 -4.52 11.44 22.98
CA SER A 3 -3.83 10.58 23.95
C SER A 3 -2.56 11.26 24.47
N ALA A 4 -2.17 10.99 25.71
CA ALA A 4 -0.94 11.53 26.32
C ALA A 4 0.33 11.16 25.52
N ILE A 5 0.29 10.05 24.78
CA ILE A 5 1.38 9.61 23.89
C ILE A 5 1.49 10.54 22.68
N GLU A 6 0.36 10.99 22.13
CA GLU A 6 0.32 11.89 20.97
C GLU A 6 0.90 13.27 21.32
N LEU A 7 0.60 13.77 22.52
CA LEU A 7 1.15 15.03 23.04
C LEU A 7 2.66 14.96 23.31
N ALA A 8 3.15 13.83 23.82
CA ALA A 8 4.58 13.65 24.10
C ALA A 8 5.42 13.61 22.81
N ILE A 9 4.86 13.03 21.74
CA ILE A 9 5.51 12.95 20.42
C ILE A 9 5.42 14.29 19.67
N GLU A 10 4.33 15.04 19.83
CA GLU A 10 4.17 16.40 19.29
C GLU A 10 5.28 17.32 19.81
N LYS A 11 5.53 17.32 21.13
CA LYS A 11 6.66 18.05 21.74
C LYS A 11 8.04 17.57 21.27
N ALA A 12 8.22 16.28 21.05
CA ALA A 12 9.49 15.74 20.57
C ALA A 12 9.80 16.18 19.12
N ASN A 13 8.77 16.29 18.27
CA ASN A 13 8.92 16.75 16.89
C ASN A 13 9.20 18.25 16.79
N GLU A 14 8.62 19.07 17.67
CA GLU A 14 8.89 20.51 17.74
C GLU A 14 10.34 20.82 18.16
N MET A 15 10.92 20.01 19.05
CA MET A 15 12.30 20.22 19.54
C MET A 15 13.40 19.78 18.56
N SER A 16 13.09 18.99 17.53
CA SER A 16 14.11 18.33 16.69
C SER A 16 14.66 19.18 15.53
N GLY A 17 14.13 20.38 15.26
CA GLY A 17 14.82 21.41 14.44
C GLY A 17 15.29 21.09 13.00
N GLY A 18 15.09 19.89 12.44
CA GLY A 18 15.52 19.59 11.07
C GLY A 18 15.55 18.11 10.67
N LYS A 19 14.88 17.82 9.55
CA LYS A 19 15.21 16.78 8.55
C LYS A 19 15.38 15.32 9.03
N SER A 20 14.38 14.79 9.71
CA SER A 20 13.81 13.45 9.46
C SER A 20 12.65 13.30 10.43
N LYS A 21 11.42 13.63 9.99
CA LYS A 21 10.23 13.37 10.81
C LYS A 21 10.10 11.86 10.95
N SER A 22 10.63 11.32 12.05
CA SER A 22 10.38 9.93 12.42
C SER A 22 8.86 9.72 12.44
N LEU A 23 8.39 8.68 11.75
CA LEU A 23 6.95 8.45 11.65
C LEU A 23 6.36 8.22 13.04
N THR A 24 5.26 8.91 13.33
CA THR A 24 4.50 8.69 14.56
C THR A 24 3.96 7.26 14.60
N GLY A 25 3.61 6.76 15.80
CA GLY A 25 2.99 5.44 15.93
C GLY A 25 1.71 5.31 15.09
N GLU A 26 0.91 6.38 15.03
CA GLU A 26 -0.30 6.43 14.21
C GLU A 26 -0.01 6.40 12.70
N GLN A 27 1.00 7.15 12.23
CA GLN A 27 1.42 7.11 10.82
C GLN A 27 1.92 5.71 10.43
N LYS A 28 2.71 5.06 11.29
CA LYS A 28 3.17 3.68 11.08
C LYS A 28 1.99 2.72 11.01
N LYS A 29 1.02 2.84 11.92
CA LYS A 29 -0.19 2.02 11.93
C LYS A 29 -0.98 2.17 10.62
N LYS A 30 -1.28 3.40 10.21
CA LYS A 30 -2.01 3.70 8.95
C LYS A 30 -1.28 3.17 7.72
N ILE A 31 0.05 3.31 7.66
CA ILE A 31 0.87 2.74 6.57
C ILE A 31 0.78 1.21 6.56
N GLY A 32 0.81 0.57 7.74
CA GLY A 32 0.62 -0.87 7.87
C GLY A 32 -0.74 -1.34 7.34
N GLU A 33 -1.81 -0.66 7.75
CA GLU A 33 -3.18 -0.94 7.29
C GLU A 33 -3.30 -0.80 5.76
N ILE A 34 -2.77 0.28 5.18
CA ILE A 34 -2.77 0.48 3.72
C ILE A 34 -2.05 -0.65 2.98
N ARG A 35 -0.89 -1.08 3.49
CA ARG A 35 -0.12 -2.16 2.88
C ARG A 35 -0.85 -3.49 2.99
N GLN A 36 -1.45 -3.79 4.14
CA GLN A 36 -2.25 -5.01 4.32
C GLN A 36 -3.43 -5.05 3.35
N ILE A 37 -4.13 -3.92 3.16
CA ILE A 37 -5.22 -3.81 2.18
C ILE A 37 -4.71 -4.03 0.76
N ALA A 38 -3.55 -3.47 0.41
CA ALA A 38 -2.94 -3.65 -0.90
C ALA A 38 -2.55 -5.12 -1.16
N GLU A 39 -1.96 -5.79 -0.17
CA GLU A 39 -1.63 -7.22 -0.23
C GLU A 39 -2.88 -8.07 -0.46
N ALA A 40 -3.96 -7.80 0.28
CA ALA A 40 -5.24 -8.49 0.09
C ALA A 40 -5.78 -8.32 -1.33
N LYS A 41 -5.75 -7.11 -1.88
CA LYS A 41 -6.19 -6.83 -3.27
C LYS A 41 -5.33 -7.53 -4.30
N ILE A 42 -4.02 -7.58 -4.11
CA ILE A 42 -3.11 -8.29 -5.02
C ILE A 42 -3.40 -9.80 -4.98
N ALA A 43 -3.64 -10.36 -3.79
CA ALA A 43 -4.00 -11.76 -3.62
C ALA A 43 -5.33 -12.11 -4.31
N GLU A 44 -6.36 -11.28 -4.14
CA GLU A 44 -7.64 -11.42 -4.83
C GLU A 44 -7.47 -11.38 -6.36
N THR A 45 -6.75 -10.37 -6.87
CA THR A 45 -6.46 -10.25 -8.31
C THR A 45 -5.68 -11.46 -8.84
N ARG A 46 -4.79 -12.04 -8.01
CA ARG A 46 -4.04 -13.23 -8.36
C ARG A 46 -4.94 -14.46 -8.46
N ILE A 47 -5.88 -14.64 -7.53
CA ILE A 47 -6.87 -15.72 -7.58
C ILE A 47 -7.70 -15.62 -8.86
N MET A 48 -8.15 -14.41 -9.22
CA MET A 48 -8.88 -14.17 -10.47
C MET A 48 -8.04 -14.52 -11.72
N LEU A 49 -6.74 -14.19 -11.71
CA LEU A 49 -5.83 -14.58 -12.79
C LEU A 49 -5.72 -16.11 -12.90
N ASP A 50 -5.51 -16.80 -11.78
CA ASP A 50 -5.33 -18.25 -11.78
C ASP A 50 -6.61 -18.97 -12.25
N ASP A 51 -7.79 -18.50 -11.84
CA ASP A 51 -9.08 -18.97 -12.38
C ASP A 51 -9.21 -18.68 -13.88
N LYS A 52 -8.89 -17.47 -14.35
CA LYS A 52 -8.89 -17.13 -15.78
C LYS A 52 -7.97 -18.06 -16.57
N ILE A 53 -6.73 -18.28 -16.13
CA ILE A 53 -5.76 -19.16 -16.79
C ILE A 53 -6.26 -20.60 -16.86
N SER A 54 -6.90 -21.11 -15.80
CA SER A 54 -7.44 -22.48 -15.78
C SER A 54 -8.47 -22.73 -16.89
N ARG A 55 -9.20 -21.69 -17.31
CA ARG A 55 -10.24 -21.74 -18.35
C ARG A 55 -9.69 -21.56 -19.77
N LEU A 56 -8.42 -21.17 -19.93
CA LEU A 56 -7.81 -20.90 -21.24
C LEU A 56 -7.28 -22.14 -21.97
N GLY A 57 -7.36 -23.33 -21.35
CA GLY A 57 -7.09 -24.60 -22.02
C GLY A 57 -5.69 -24.74 -22.61
N GLY A 58 -4.69 -24.01 -22.08
CA GLY A 58 -3.31 -24.06 -22.57
C GLY A 58 -3.00 -23.16 -23.76
N ASN A 59 -3.92 -22.26 -24.17
CA ASN A 59 -3.61 -21.23 -25.16
C ASN A 59 -2.54 -20.27 -24.61
N PHE A 60 -1.30 -20.41 -25.06
CA PHE A 60 -0.15 -19.66 -24.57
C PHE A 60 -0.32 -18.15 -24.74
N GLU A 61 -0.80 -17.69 -25.89
CA GLU A 61 -0.98 -16.26 -26.16
C GLU A 61 -2.02 -15.65 -25.21
N ALA A 62 -3.16 -16.31 -25.05
CA ALA A 62 -4.19 -15.86 -24.13
C ALA A 62 -3.72 -15.86 -22.66
N VAL A 63 -2.90 -16.84 -22.27
CA VAL A 63 -2.29 -16.90 -20.92
C VAL A 63 -1.33 -15.74 -20.70
N GLU A 64 -0.48 -15.42 -21.67
CA GLU A 64 0.43 -14.29 -21.57
C GLU A 64 -0.29 -12.94 -21.55
N GLN A 65 -1.38 -12.80 -22.30
CA GLN A 65 -2.26 -11.62 -22.22
C GLN A 65 -2.87 -11.48 -20.82
N ALA A 66 -3.42 -12.56 -20.24
CA ALA A 66 -3.98 -12.55 -18.89
C ALA A 66 -2.92 -12.16 -17.83
N LYS A 67 -1.70 -12.67 -17.95
CA LYS A 67 -0.58 -12.27 -17.06
C LYS A 67 -0.18 -10.81 -17.26
N ALA A 68 -0.23 -10.29 -18.48
CA ALA A 68 0.06 -8.89 -18.77
C ALA A 68 -0.95 -7.94 -18.12
N GLU A 69 -2.25 -8.26 -18.21
CA GLU A 69 -3.31 -7.56 -17.50
C GLU A 69 -3.07 -7.55 -15.97
N PHE A 70 -2.78 -8.71 -15.39
CA PHE A 70 -2.44 -8.81 -13.96
C PHE A 70 -1.25 -7.93 -13.56
N ARG A 71 -0.20 -7.87 -14.38
CA ARG A 71 0.96 -6.99 -14.12
C ARG A 71 0.57 -5.52 -14.11
N ILE A 72 -0.31 -5.11 -15.02
CA ILE A 72 -0.83 -3.73 -15.08
C ILE A 72 -1.63 -3.42 -13.83
N ASP A 73 -2.55 -4.30 -13.42
CA ASP A 73 -3.41 -4.06 -12.26
C ASP A 73 -2.64 -4.09 -10.94
N LYS A 74 -1.70 -5.04 -10.79
CA LYS A 74 -0.75 -5.04 -9.67
C LYS A 74 0.02 -3.72 -9.59
N SER A 75 0.54 -3.23 -10.72
CA SER A 75 1.27 -1.96 -10.76
C SER A 75 0.40 -0.77 -10.37
N LYS A 76 -0.88 -0.74 -10.75
CA LYS A 76 -1.82 0.31 -10.32
C LYS A 76 -2.02 0.29 -8.80
N ILE A 77 -2.20 -0.90 -8.22
CA ILE A 77 -2.37 -1.07 -6.77
C ILE A 77 -1.11 -0.59 -6.02
N GLU A 78 0.08 -0.99 -6.47
CA GLU A 78 1.35 -0.58 -5.86
C GLU A 78 1.56 0.93 -5.94
N LYS A 79 1.31 1.55 -7.11
CA LYS A 79 1.39 3.01 -7.27
C LYS A 79 0.42 3.75 -6.38
N ASP A 80 -0.82 3.26 -6.25
CA ASP A 80 -1.81 3.87 -5.37
C ASP A 80 -1.42 3.76 -3.89
N THR A 81 -0.89 2.60 -3.51
CA THR A 81 -0.35 2.34 -2.17
C THR A 81 0.78 3.30 -1.85
N GLU A 82 1.76 3.45 -2.74
CA GLU A 82 2.89 4.36 -2.52
C GLU A 82 2.41 5.82 -2.42
N ARG A 83 1.47 6.26 -3.28
CA ARG A 83 0.89 7.61 -3.17
C ARG A 83 0.26 7.87 -1.80
N LYS A 84 -0.50 6.90 -1.27
CA LYS A 84 -1.13 7.01 0.06
C LYS A 84 -0.10 6.99 1.18
N VAL A 85 0.92 6.14 1.08
CA VAL A 85 2.02 6.07 2.06
C VAL A 85 2.80 7.39 2.08
N THR A 86 3.12 7.97 0.91
CA THR A 86 3.80 9.27 0.80
C THR A 86 2.99 10.39 1.43
N LYS A 87 1.68 10.48 1.14
CA LYS A 87 0.77 11.42 1.79
C LYS A 87 0.82 11.35 3.32
N ILE A 88 0.78 10.13 3.87
CA ILE A 88 0.88 9.93 5.33
C ILE A 88 2.24 10.38 5.86
N ARG A 89 3.33 10.04 5.17
CA ARG A 89 4.69 10.46 5.55
C ARG A 89 4.85 11.98 5.54
N GLU A 90 4.27 12.65 4.56
CA GLU A 90 4.26 14.12 4.42
C GLU A 90 3.32 14.79 5.43
N GLY A 91 2.44 14.04 6.09
CA GLY A 91 1.44 14.55 7.02
C GLY A 91 0.24 15.20 6.31
N VAL A 92 0.08 14.96 5.02
CA VAL A 92 -1.06 15.41 4.21
C VAL A 92 -2.10 14.29 4.28
N SER A 93 -2.98 14.34 5.28
CA SER A 93 -4.09 13.38 5.45
C SER A 93 -5.32 13.82 4.66
#